data_AF-A0A933G809-F1
#
_entry.id   AF-A0A933G809-F1
#
_cell.length_a   1.000
_cell.length_b   1.000
_cell.length_c   1.000
_cell.angle_alpha   90.00
_cell.angle_beta   90.00
_cell.angle_gamma   90.00
#
_symmetry.space_group_name_H-M   'P 1'
#
loop_
_entity.id
_entity.type
_entity.pdbx_description
1 polymer ?
#
loop_
_entity_poly.entity_id
_entity_poly.type
_entity_poly.pdbx_seq_one_letter_code
_entity_poly.pdbx_strand_id
1 'polypeptide(L)'
;MSIFGGGDSERWTIRCCRVESPGHAQEAGTLATMLRQVKQLNPKLVRVATDATGSTIYYGEYRRVESKATGQLVFPPEYQRDVEFIRALSYDGVSTPFFTAQPESVDAGPPSAHPEWEATNAKGTHSLLIAVFYNTPTFSERKQAAEQYVELLRQDGFAAYYYHEPVKSFAFVGDFTTTDIVRTPEGPRPGPRVEQMIARREEEFRHFTENGHLRKHLDGSGRETVPFSQVVPMPRKH
;
A
#
# COMPACT_ATOMS: atom_id res chain seq x y z
N MET A 1 2.08 32.08 -8.75
CA MET A 1 2.90 31.41 -9.78
C MET A 1 3.00 29.95 -9.35
N SER A 2 2.20 29.06 -9.92
CA SER A 2 2.14 27.64 -9.51
C SER A 2 3.16 26.86 -10.33
N ILE A 3 4.14 26.25 -9.68
CA ILE A 3 5.29 25.56 -10.30
C ILE A 3 4.98 24.06 -10.52
N PHE A 4 3.82 23.58 -10.09
CA PHE A 4 3.40 22.19 -10.29
C PHE A 4 2.44 22.13 -11.48
N GLY A 5 3.01 21.90 -12.66
CA GLY A 5 2.27 21.62 -13.89
C GLY A 5 1.39 20.39 -13.73
N GLY A 6 0.20 20.44 -14.33
CA GLY A 6 -0.83 19.39 -14.27
C GLY A 6 -0.23 18.01 -14.55
N GLY A 7 -0.07 17.24 -13.48
CA GLY A 7 0.65 15.98 -13.47
C GLY A 7 -0.09 14.94 -14.29
N ASP A 8 0.64 14.27 -15.16
CA ASP A 8 0.17 13.06 -15.82
C ASP A 8 -0.29 12.07 -14.73
N SER A 9 -1.60 11.82 -14.67
CA SER A 9 -2.18 10.97 -13.63
C SER A 9 -1.51 9.59 -13.66
N GLU A 10 -0.99 9.13 -12.52
CA GLU A 10 -0.33 7.82 -12.35
C GLU A 10 -1.13 6.71 -13.06
N ARG A 11 -0.44 5.92 -13.89
CA ARG A 11 -1.06 4.83 -14.63
C ARG A 11 -1.01 3.55 -13.83
N TRP A 12 -2.09 2.79 -13.91
CA TRP A 12 -2.28 1.56 -13.15
C TRP A 12 -2.64 0.42 -14.08
N THR A 13 -2.26 -0.78 -13.69
CA THR A 13 -2.71 -2.04 -14.31
C THR A 13 -3.26 -2.95 -13.20
N ILE A 14 -4.02 -3.96 -13.57
CA ILE A 14 -4.31 -5.07 -12.65
C ILE A 14 -3.15 -6.05 -12.78
N ARG A 15 -2.44 -6.33 -11.69
CA ARG A 15 -1.55 -7.50 -11.58
C ARG A 15 -2.43 -8.71 -11.26
N CYS A 16 -2.67 -9.58 -12.23
CA CYS A 16 -3.57 -10.72 -12.10
C CYS A 16 -2.98 -11.82 -11.20
N CYS A 17 -1.73 -12.20 -11.47
CA CYS A 17 -0.95 -13.10 -10.62
C CYS A 17 0.55 -12.99 -10.94
N ARG A 18 1.38 -13.53 -10.04
CA ARG A 18 2.82 -13.74 -10.26
C ARG A 18 3.13 -15.21 -10.00
N VAL A 19 3.86 -15.83 -10.92
CA VAL A 19 4.32 -17.22 -10.85
C VAL A 19 5.83 -17.21 -10.65
N GLU A 20 6.30 -17.92 -9.63
CA GLU A 20 7.72 -17.97 -9.22
C GLU A 20 8.27 -19.41 -9.21
N SER A 21 7.45 -20.38 -9.62
CA SER A 21 7.81 -21.80 -9.73
C SER A 21 8.85 -22.05 -10.84
N PRO A 22 9.62 -23.15 -10.79
CA PRO A 22 10.37 -23.61 -11.95
C PRO A 22 9.45 -23.76 -13.17
N GLY A 23 9.81 -23.13 -14.30
CA GLY A 23 8.94 -23.09 -15.47
C GLY A 23 7.88 -21.98 -15.45
N HIS A 24 7.99 -21.00 -14.56
CA HIS A 24 7.04 -19.88 -14.41
C HIS A 24 6.63 -19.22 -15.74
N ALA A 25 7.54 -19.09 -16.71
CA ALA A 25 7.23 -18.50 -18.01
C ALA A 25 6.19 -19.30 -18.80
N GLN A 26 6.29 -20.63 -18.78
CA GLN A 26 5.34 -21.51 -19.45
C GLN A 26 3.99 -21.50 -18.72
N GLU A 27 4.02 -21.63 -17.40
CA GLU A 27 2.81 -21.61 -16.56
C GLU A 27 2.05 -20.29 -16.71
N ALA A 28 2.74 -19.16 -16.60
CA ALA A 28 2.14 -17.85 -16.81
C ALA A 28 1.61 -17.65 -18.25
N GLY A 29 2.29 -18.23 -19.26
CA GLY A 29 1.83 -18.22 -20.65
C GLY A 29 0.50 -18.96 -20.83
N THR A 30 0.33 -20.12 -20.19
CA THR A 30 -0.92 -20.89 -20.17
C THR A 30 -2.04 -20.09 -19.49
N LEU A 31 -1.79 -19.57 -18.29
CA LEU A 31 -2.76 -18.76 -17.54
C LEU A 31 -3.16 -17.49 -18.31
N ALA A 32 -2.21 -16.82 -18.97
CA ALA A 32 -2.51 -15.65 -19.80
C ALA A 32 -3.35 -16.02 -21.04
N THR A 33 -3.12 -17.18 -21.64
CA THR A 33 -3.92 -17.68 -22.77
C THR A 33 -5.36 -17.93 -22.34
N MET A 34 -5.55 -18.54 -21.17
CA MET A 34 -6.88 -18.72 -20.59
C MET A 34 -7.57 -17.38 -20.34
N LEU A 35 -6.86 -16.40 -19.75
CA LEU A 35 -7.42 -15.08 -19.47
C LEU A 35 -7.86 -14.36 -20.76
N ARG A 36 -7.14 -14.54 -21.87
CA ARG A 36 -7.50 -14.00 -23.20
C ARG A 36 -8.75 -14.65 -23.80
N GLN A 37 -9.11 -15.86 -23.39
CA GLN A 37 -10.28 -16.57 -23.90
C GLN A 37 -11.58 -16.17 -23.18
N VAL A 38 -11.49 -15.41 -22.09
CA VAL A 38 -12.65 -14.96 -21.33
C VAL A 38 -13.39 -13.87 -22.10
N LYS A 39 -14.62 -14.16 -22.54
CA LYS A 39 -15.41 -13.29 -23.44
C LYS A 39 -15.66 -11.88 -22.91
N GLN A 40 -15.70 -11.72 -21.59
CA GLN A 40 -15.94 -10.46 -20.90
C GLN A 40 -14.70 -9.57 -20.81
N LEU A 41 -13.51 -10.09 -21.14
CA LEU A 41 -12.24 -9.37 -21.09
C LEU A 41 -11.73 -9.09 -22.50
N ASN A 42 -10.97 -8.00 -22.65
CA ASN A 42 -10.31 -7.70 -23.91
C ASN A 42 -8.97 -8.46 -23.99
N PRO A 43 -8.79 -9.43 -24.90
CA PRO A 43 -7.56 -10.22 -24.98
C PRO A 43 -6.31 -9.39 -25.28
N LYS A 44 -6.46 -8.23 -25.94
CA LYS A 44 -5.34 -7.33 -26.27
C LYS A 44 -4.77 -6.62 -25.05
N LEU A 45 -5.53 -6.58 -23.95
CA LEU A 45 -5.11 -5.93 -22.69
C LEU A 45 -4.35 -6.90 -21.76
N VAL A 46 -4.27 -8.19 -22.10
CA VAL A 46 -3.53 -9.19 -21.32
C VAL A 46 -2.06 -9.19 -21.72
N ARG A 47 -1.19 -8.83 -20.77
CA ARG A 47 0.27 -8.78 -20.95
C ARG A 47 0.95 -9.74 -19.98
N VAL A 48 2.11 -10.26 -20.36
CA VAL A 48 2.98 -11.05 -19.49
C VAL A 48 4.34 -10.38 -19.48
N ALA A 49 4.87 -10.13 -18.28
CA ALA A 49 6.26 -9.71 -18.10
C ALA A 49 7.01 -10.84 -17.39
N THR A 50 8.20 -11.16 -17.87
CA THR A 50 9.04 -12.22 -17.31
C THR A 50 10.39 -11.64 -16.92
N ASP A 51 10.82 -11.95 -15.70
CA ASP A 51 12.14 -11.63 -15.17
C ASP A 51 12.84 -12.93 -14.70
N ALA A 52 14.01 -12.78 -14.08
CA ALA A 52 14.81 -13.92 -13.62
C ALA A 52 14.18 -14.67 -12.44
N THR A 53 13.24 -14.06 -11.71
CA THR A 53 12.64 -14.64 -10.50
C THR A 53 11.17 -15.03 -10.68
N GLY A 54 10.54 -14.65 -11.79
CA GLY A 54 9.16 -15.03 -12.06
C GLY A 54 8.54 -14.42 -13.31
N SER A 55 7.28 -14.78 -13.54
CA SER A 55 6.44 -14.21 -14.59
C SER A 55 5.18 -13.61 -14.00
N THR A 56 4.86 -12.39 -14.39
CA THR A 56 3.71 -11.63 -13.89
C THR A 56 2.72 -11.37 -15.02
N ILE A 57 1.45 -11.66 -14.76
CA ILE A 57 0.35 -11.43 -15.70
C ILE A 57 -0.34 -10.13 -15.34
N TYR A 58 -0.54 -9.27 -16.34
CA TYR A 58 -1.20 -7.98 -16.20
C TYR A 58 -2.44 -7.88 -17.08
N TYR A 59 -3.42 -7.09 -16.64
CA TYR A 59 -4.59 -6.73 -17.42
C TYR A 59 -4.94 -5.25 -17.32
N GLY A 60 -5.17 -4.65 -18.49
CA GLY A 60 -5.70 -3.29 -18.63
C GLY A 60 -4.69 -2.18 -18.36
N GLU A 61 -5.18 -0.95 -18.51
CA GLU A 61 -4.52 0.29 -18.10
C GLU A 61 -5.60 1.25 -17.60
N TYR A 62 -5.39 1.82 -16.42
CA TYR A 62 -6.37 2.62 -15.70
C TYR A 62 -5.71 3.88 -15.14
N ARG A 63 -6.50 4.95 -15.05
CA ARG A 63 -6.13 6.18 -14.35
C ARG A 63 -7.15 6.42 -13.26
N ARG A 64 -6.70 6.78 -12.06
CA ARG A 64 -7.61 7.18 -10.98
C ARG A 64 -8.25 8.52 -11.33
N VAL A 65 -9.51 8.69 -10.95
CA VAL A 65 -10.30 9.89 -11.18
C VAL A 65 -10.73 10.49 -9.84
N GLU A 66 -10.95 11.79 -9.80
CA GLU A 66 -11.46 12.44 -8.60
C GLU A 66 -12.91 12.05 -8.34
N SER A 67 -13.19 11.55 -7.14
CA SER A 67 -14.53 11.27 -6.66
C SER A 67 -15.24 12.57 -6.30
N LYS A 68 -16.37 12.87 -6.96
CA LYS A 68 -17.18 14.05 -6.63
C LYS A 68 -17.74 14.03 -5.20
N ALA A 69 -17.90 12.83 -4.61
CA ALA A 69 -18.46 12.68 -3.28
C ALA A 69 -17.42 12.93 -2.16
N THR A 70 -16.16 12.59 -2.41
CA THR A 70 -15.12 12.61 -1.37
C THR A 70 -13.94 13.52 -1.69
N GLY A 71 -13.82 14.04 -2.91
CA GLY A 71 -12.65 14.77 -3.40
C GLY A 71 -11.37 13.92 -3.50
N GLN A 72 -11.47 12.61 -3.24
CA GLN A 72 -10.33 11.70 -3.27
C GLN A 72 -10.18 11.07 -4.64
N LEU A 73 -8.95 10.75 -5.04
CA LEU A 73 -8.73 9.91 -6.20
C LEU A 73 -9.29 8.51 -5.95
N VAL A 74 -10.05 7.95 -6.87
CA VAL A 74 -10.60 6.60 -6.82
C VAL A 74 -10.38 5.90 -8.14
N PHE A 75 -10.37 4.58 -8.15
CA PHE A 75 -10.37 3.85 -9.42
C PHE A 75 -11.71 4.03 -10.12
N PRO A 76 -11.72 4.10 -11.47
CA PRO A 76 -12.96 4.23 -12.22
C PRO A 76 -13.78 2.92 -12.15
N PRO A 77 -15.10 2.96 -12.39
CA PRO A 77 -15.96 1.77 -12.25
C PRO A 77 -15.51 0.57 -13.10
N GLU A 78 -14.89 0.81 -14.26
CA GLU A 78 -14.36 -0.23 -15.14
C GLU A 78 -13.26 -1.05 -14.46
N TYR A 79 -12.37 -0.39 -13.71
CA TYR A 79 -11.35 -1.08 -12.94
C TYR A 79 -11.97 -2.02 -11.91
N GLN A 80 -12.97 -1.53 -11.16
CA GLN A 80 -13.58 -2.31 -10.08
C GLN A 80 -14.28 -3.55 -10.64
N ARG A 81 -15.05 -3.38 -11.72
CA ARG A 81 -15.68 -4.49 -12.44
C ARG A 81 -14.63 -5.50 -12.91
N ASP A 82 -13.56 -5.04 -13.55
CA ASP A 82 -12.59 -5.92 -14.17
C ASP A 82 -11.76 -6.68 -13.10
N VAL A 83 -11.34 -6.03 -12.00
CA VAL A 83 -10.59 -6.71 -10.93
C VAL A 83 -11.46 -7.70 -10.15
N GLU A 84 -12.71 -7.37 -9.84
CA GLU A 84 -13.64 -8.28 -9.17
C GLU A 84 -13.92 -9.51 -10.04
N PHE A 85 -14.19 -9.28 -11.33
CA PHE A 85 -14.43 -10.35 -12.27
C PHE A 85 -13.20 -11.26 -12.42
N ILE A 86 -12.00 -10.70 -12.59
CA ILE A 86 -10.75 -11.47 -12.68
C ILE A 86 -10.52 -12.32 -11.42
N ARG A 87 -10.73 -11.76 -10.22
CA ARG A 87 -10.59 -12.50 -8.96
C ARG A 87 -11.57 -13.66 -8.82
N ALA A 88 -12.75 -13.53 -9.41
CA ALA A 88 -13.80 -14.54 -9.38
C ALA A 88 -13.62 -15.66 -10.43
N LEU A 89 -12.67 -15.53 -11.36
CA LEU A 89 -12.42 -16.57 -12.36
C LEU A 89 -11.92 -17.86 -11.71
N SER A 90 -12.67 -18.94 -11.98
CA SER A 90 -12.30 -20.29 -11.58
C SER A 90 -11.83 -21.09 -12.80
N TYR A 91 -10.73 -21.81 -12.64
CA TYR A 91 -10.22 -22.79 -13.57
C TYR A 91 -10.55 -24.20 -13.08
N ASP A 92 -11.20 -24.97 -13.96
CA ASP A 92 -11.70 -26.33 -13.72
C ASP A 92 -12.63 -26.47 -12.50
N GLY A 93 -13.24 -25.37 -12.05
CA GLY A 93 -14.14 -25.34 -10.90
C GLY A 93 -13.46 -25.48 -9.53
N VAL A 94 -12.13 -25.58 -9.50
CA VAL A 94 -11.36 -25.88 -8.27
C VAL A 94 -10.38 -24.76 -7.92
N SER A 95 -9.68 -24.20 -8.91
CA SER A 95 -8.62 -23.21 -8.65
C SER A 95 -9.05 -21.80 -9.05
N THR A 96 -8.69 -20.79 -8.26
CA THR A 96 -8.91 -19.37 -8.57
C THR A 96 -7.56 -18.68 -8.77
N PRO A 97 -6.89 -18.91 -9.92
CA PRO A 97 -5.49 -18.53 -10.12
C PRO A 97 -5.23 -17.01 -10.01
N PHE A 98 -6.27 -16.20 -10.13
CA PHE A 98 -6.21 -14.74 -10.07
C PHE A 98 -6.90 -14.15 -8.84
N PHE A 99 -7.19 -14.95 -7.81
CA PHE A 99 -7.87 -14.48 -6.59
C PHE A 99 -7.11 -13.31 -5.90
N THR A 100 -5.78 -13.28 -6.03
CA THR A 100 -4.92 -12.22 -5.48
C THR A 100 -4.71 -11.04 -6.43
N ALA A 101 -5.49 -10.96 -7.53
CA ALA A 101 -5.34 -9.88 -8.49
C ALA A 101 -5.50 -8.51 -7.80
N GLN A 102 -4.68 -7.52 -8.13
CA GLN A 102 -4.67 -6.25 -7.39
C GLN A 102 -4.13 -5.10 -8.25
N PRO A 103 -4.34 -3.83 -7.87
CA PRO A 103 -3.79 -2.73 -8.64
C PRO A 103 -2.27 -2.72 -8.50
N GLU A 104 -1.58 -2.37 -9.58
CA GLU A 104 -0.15 -2.12 -9.58
C GLU A 104 0.14 -0.89 -10.44
N SER A 105 1.02 -0.02 -9.94
CA SER A 105 1.43 1.18 -10.67
C SER A 105 2.34 0.77 -11.82
N VAL A 106 2.04 1.25 -13.03
CA VAL A 106 2.89 1.07 -14.21
C VAL A 106 4.17 1.90 -14.06
N ASP A 107 4.06 3.03 -13.38
CA ASP A 107 5.14 3.98 -13.17
C ASP A 107 5.75 3.75 -11.78
N ALA A 108 6.32 2.56 -11.55
CA ALA A 108 6.74 2.08 -10.24
C ALA A 108 7.75 2.98 -9.48
N GLY A 109 8.32 3.99 -10.15
CA GLY A 109 9.37 4.86 -9.64
C GLY A 109 10.71 4.14 -9.58
N PRO A 110 11.81 4.87 -9.34
CA PRO A 110 13.08 4.24 -9.00
C PRO A 110 12.93 3.42 -7.71
N PRO A 111 13.74 2.37 -7.51
CA PRO A 111 13.86 1.72 -6.21
C PRO A 111 14.24 2.73 -5.13
N SER A 112 13.81 2.48 -3.89
CA SER A 112 14.22 3.27 -2.73
C SER A 112 15.75 3.31 -2.61
N ALA A 113 16.28 4.47 -2.22
CA ALA A 113 17.70 4.64 -1.90
C ALA A 113 18.12 3.91 -0.61
N HIS A 114 17.17 3.61 0.27
CA HIS A 114 17.39 3.01 1.59
C HIS A 114 16.52 1.75 1.78
N PRO A 115 16.73 0.68 0.98
CA PRO A 115 15.94 -0.55 1.08
C PRO A 115 16.00 -1.21 2.46
N GLU A 116 17.06 -0.95 3.24
CA GLU A 116 17.20 -1.44 4.61
C GLU A 116 16.25 -0.79 5.62
N TRP A 117 15.57 0.32 5.26
CA TRP A 117 14.53 0.96 6.10
C TRP A 117 13.12 0.49 5.73
N GLU A 118 12.98 -0.44 4.81
CA GLU A 118 11.70 -1.05 4.49
C GLU A 118 11.18 -1.87 5.70
N ALA A 119 9.88 -1.78 5.99
CA ALA A 119 9.25 -2.30 7.20
C ALA A 119 9.45 -3.80 7.43
N THR A 120 9.61 -4.61 6.39
CA THR A 120 9.89 -6.04 6.54
C THR A 120 11.27 -6.33 7.15
N ASN A 121 12.18 -5.35 7.12
CA ASN A 121 13.49 -5.42 7.76
C ASN A 121 13.49 -4.93 9.22
N ALA A 122 12.33 -4.56 9.79
CA ALA A 122 12.23 -4.10 11.17
C ALA A 122 12.66 -5.16 12.18
N LYS A 123 13.37 -4.72 13.22
CA LYS A 123 13.88 -5.61 14.28
C LYS A 123 12.78 -6.00 15.25
N GLY A 124 11.88 -5.06 15.54
CA GLY A 124 10.66 -5.30 16.32
C GLY A 124 9.65 -6.16 15.56
N THR A 125 8.74 -6.80 16.30
CA THR A 125 7.54 -7.44 15.72
C THR A 125 6.38 -6.47 15.57
N HIS A 126 6.46 -5.31 16.21
CA HIS A 126 5.48 -4.25 16.18
C HIS A 126 6.17 -2.89 16.05
N SER A 127 5.45 -1.91 15.53
CA SER A 127 5.91 -0.53 15.45
C SER A 127 4.72 0.42 15.62
N LEU A 128 4.98 1.68 15.96
CA LEU A 128 3.95 2.71 16.01
C LEU A 128 3.72 3.24 14.60
N LEU A 129 2.53 3.02 14.05
CA LEU A 129 2.09 3.60 12.79
C LEU A 129 1.69 5.07 13.02
N ILE A 130 2.42 6.00 12.39
CA ILE A 130 2.29 7.44 12.64
C ILE A 130 1.82 8.24 11.41
N ALA A 131 2.01 7.73 10.20
CA ALA A 131 1.59 8.43 9.00
C ALA A 131 1.19 7.48 7.87
N VAL A 132 0.29 7.97 7.01
CA VAL A 132 0.03 7.41 5.68
C VAL A 132 0.13 8.50 4.63
N PHE A 133 0.73 8.15 3.51
CA PHE A 133 0.86 8.94 2.31
C PHE A 133 0.10 8.27 1.17
N TYR A 134 -0.70 9.05 0.45
CA TYR A 134 -1.46 8.58 -0.71
C TYR A 134 -1.64 9.70 -1.71
N ASN A 135 -1.71 9.30 -2.99
CA ASN A 135 -1.84 10.26 -4.06
C ASN A 135 -3.21 10.96 -4.04
N THR A 136 -3.19 12.28 -4.26
CA THR A 136 -4.34 13.18 -4.40
C THR A 136 -4.20 13.95 -5.72
N PRO A 137 -5.22 14.71 -6.17
CA PRO A 137 -5.11 15.50 -7.40
C PRO A 137 -3.92 16.47 -7.42
N THR A 138 -3.43 16.90 -6.24
CA THR A 138 -2.35 17.87 -6.09
C THR A 138 -1.07 17.28 -5.49
N PHE A 139 -1.01 15.96 -5.28
CA PHE A 139 0.13 15.28 -4.66
C PHE A 139 0.27 13.85 -5.20
N SER A 140 1.38 13.55 -5.88
CA SER A 140 1.61 12.26 -6.55
C SER A 140 2.85 11.49 -6.06
N GLU A 141 3.57 12.03 -5.07
CA GLU A 141 4.89 11.58 -4.62
C GLU A 141 4.83 10.76 -3.32
N ARG A 142 3.73 10.01 -3.07
CA ARG A 142 3.48 9.32 -1.79
C ARG A 142 4.66 8.46 -1.28
N LYS A 143 5.37 7.77 -2.19
CA LYS A 143 6.47 6.88 -1.82
C LYS A 143 7.66 7.68 -1.32
N GLN A 144 8.09 8.66 -2.13
CA GLN A 144 9.18 9.58 -1.80
C GLN A 144 8.90 10.34 -0.50
N ALA A 145 7.66 10.82 -0.30
CA ALA A 145 7.30 11.51 0.94
C ALA A 145 7.40 10.59 2.17
N ALA A 146 6.97 9.33 2.07
CA ALA A 146 7.12 8.37 3.16
C ALA A 146 8.59 8.06 3.46
N GLU A 147 9.41 7.88 2.42
CA GLU A 147 10.85 7.63 2.54
C GLU A 147 11.59 8.83 3.17
N GLN A 148 11.33 10.05 2.69
CA GLN A 148 11.91 11.29 3.24
C GLN A 148 11.47 11.53 4.70
N TYR A 149 10.22 11.24 5.02
CA TYR A 149 9.73 11.36 6.39
C TYR A 149 10.46 10.39 7.33
N VAL A 150 10.65 9.14 6.89
CA VAL A 150 11.45 8.15 7.62
C VAL A 150 12.91 8.58 7.73
N GLU A 151 13.49 9.14 6.69
CA GLU A 151 14.86 9.67 6.69
C GLU A 151 15.05 10.70 7.81
N LEU A 152 14.17 11.70 7.91
CA LEU A 152 14.22 12.74 8.95
C LEU A 152 14.17 12.13 10.35
N LEU A 153 13.25 11.19 10.60
CA LEU A 153 13.15 10.50 11.88
C LEU A 153 14.42 9.71 12.23
N ARG A 154 15.06 9.10 11.24
CA ARG A 154 16.31 8.36 11.44
C ARG A 154 17.50 9.28 11.69
N GLN A 155 17.57 10.43 11.03
CA GLN A 155 18.55 11.48 11.31
C GLN A 155 18.45 11.95 12.77
N ASP A 156 17.23 11.97 13.32
CA ASP A 156 16.95 12.27 14.72
C ASP A 156 17.17 11.09 15.70
N GLY A 157 17.70 9.97 15.21
CA GLY A 157 18.07 8.81 16.00
C GLY A 157 16.91 7.87 16.36
N PHE A 158 15.76 7.99 15.70
CA PHE A 158 14.67 7.02 15.86
C PHE A 158 14.85 5.83 14.92
N ALA A 159 14.49 4.64 15.40
CA ALA A 159 14.23 3.52 14.51
C ALA A 159 12.93 3.82 13.75
N ALA A 160 13.01 4.09 12.45
CA ALA A 160 11.83 4.36 11.62
C ALA A 160 11.90 3.57 10.31
N TYR A 161 10.71 3.28 9.77
CA TYR A 161 10.53 2.38 8.64
C TYR A 161 9.43 2.88 7.71
N TYR A 162 9.56 2.60 6.41
CA TYR A 162 8.49 2.82 5.43
C TYR A 162 7.93 1.48 4.94
N TYR A 163 6.66 1.46 4.54
CA TYR A 163 6.03 0.33 3.85
C TYR A 163 5.21 0.84 2.67
N HIS A 164 5.42 0.28 1.49
CA HIS A 164 4.64 0.65 0.30
C HIS A 164 3.63 -0.44 -0.04
N GLU A 165 2.36 -0.11 0.17
CA GLU A 165 1.27 -0.82 -0.48
C GLU A 165 1.07 -0.28 -1.90
N PRO A 166 0.25 -0.95 -2.74
CA PRO A 166 -0.04 -0.44 -4.07
C PRO A 166 -0.42 1.05 -4.07
N VAL A 167 -1.44 1.43 -3.30
CA VAL A 167 -2.05 2.77 -3.35
C VAL A 167 -1.70 3.69 -2.16
N LYS A 168 -0.98 3.17 -1.16
CA LYS A 168 -0.65 3.87 0.09
C LYS A 168 0.81 3.62 0.45
N SER A 169 1.40 4.53 1.19
CA SER A 169 2.73 4.38 1.77
C SER A 169 2.67 4.77 3.23
N PHE A 170 3.16 3.93 4.11
CA PHE A 170 3.05 4.10 5.55
C PHE A 170 4.41 4.41 6.14
N ALA A 171 4.42 5.20 7.22
CA ALA A 171 5.61 5.43 8.02
C ALA A 171 5.38 4.95 9.46
N PHE A 172 6.37 4.24 9.98
CA PHE A 172 6.36 3.63 11.29
C PHE A 172 7.56 4.11 12.12
N VAL A 173 7.41 4.11 13.44
CA VAL A 173 8.49 4.44 14.37
C VAL A 173 8.55 3.49 15.56
N GLY A 174 9.77 3.10 15.92
CA GLY A 174 10.11 2.22 17.03
C GLY A 174 10.18 0.75 16.65
N ASP A 175 11.07 0.03 17.34
CA ASP A 175 11.18 -1.44 17.30
C ASP A 175 10.54 -2.01 18.56
N PHE A 176 9.26 -2.35 18.49
CA PHE A 176 8.48 -2.90 19.60
C PHE A 176 8.24 -4.40 19.47
N THR A 177 7.93 -5.04 20.59
CA THR A 177 7.55 -6.45 20.66
C THR A 177 6.18 -6.58 21.33
N THR A 178 5.64 -7.80 21.38
CA THR A 178 4.35 -8.06 22.03
C THR A 178 4.35 -7.72 23.53
N THR A 179 5.51 -7.68 24.20
CA THR A 179 5.61 -7.29 25.61
C THR A 179 5.46 -5.79 25.83
N ASP A 180 5.59 -4.99 24.78
CA ASP A 180 5.42 -3.54 24.80
C ASP A 180 3.96 -3.10 24.58
N ILE A 181 3.04 -4.06 24.50
CA ILE A 181 1.63 -3.85 24.18
C ILE A 181 0.78 -4.35 25.34
N VAL A 182 -0.12 -3.51 25.82
CA VAL A 182 -1.10 -3.88 26.85
C VAL A 182 -2.37 -4.34 26.16
N ARG A 183 -2.82 -5.56 26.46
CA ARG A 183 -4.11 -6.06 25.96
C ARG A 183 -5.22 -5.59 26.90
N THR A 184 -6.17 -4.84 26.36
CA THR A 184 -7.37 -4.37 27.07
C THR A 184 -8.63 -4.97 26.42
N PRO A 185 -9.79 -4.99 27.10
CA PRO A 185 -11.06 -5.40 26.50
C PRO A 185 -11.41 -4.61 25.23
N GLU A 186 -10.96 -3.37 25.13
CA GLU A 186 -11.16 -2.47 23.98
C GLU A 186 -10.15 -2.68 22.86
N GLY A 187 -9.14 -3.55 23.06
CA GLY A 187 -8.09 -3.86 22.09
C GLY A 187 -6.67 -3.63 22.60
N PRO A 188 -5.65 -3.78 21.72
CA PRO A 188 -4.26 -3.49 22.06
C PRO A 188 -4.04 -1.99 22.31
N ARG A 189 -3.30 -1.67 23.36
CA ARG A 189 -2.91 -0.30 23.73
C ARG A 189 -1.38 -0.18 23.83
N PRO A 190 -0.81 1.00 23.59
CA PRO A 190 0.60 1.28 23.87
C PRO A 190 0.96 0.91 25.32
N GLY A 191 2.01 0.12 25.50
CA GLY A 191 2.61 -0.10 26.82
C GLY A 191 3.61 0.99 27.20
N PRO A 192 4.22 0.90 28.41
CA PRO A 192 5.06 1.98 28.94
C PRO A 192 6.21 2.42 28.03
N ARG A 193 6.88 1.47 27.35
CA ARG A 193 7.99 1.81 26.43
C ARG A 193 7.51 2.56 25.19
N VAL A 194 6.31 2.24 24.69
CA VAL A 194 5.70 2.94 23.55
C VAL A 194 5.26 4.34 23.99
N GLU A 195 4.62 4.48 25.14
CA GLU A 195 4.21 5.80 25.67
C GLU A 195 5.42 6.71 25.94
N GLN A 196 6.52 6.15 26.45
CA GLN A 196 7.79 6.89 26.58
C GLN A 196 8.32 7.36 25.23
N MET A 197 8.21 6.56 24.17
CA MET A 197 8.58 6.98 22.82
C MET A 197 7.70 8.13 22.34
N ILE A 198 6.38 8.01 22.52
CA ILE A 198 5.42 9.06 22.13
C ILE A 198 5.75 10.37 22.86
N ALA A 199 6.02 10.31 24.17
CA ALA A 199 6.34 11.50 24.97
C ALA A 199 7.62 12.23 24.54
N ARG A 200 8.56 11.56 23.83
CA ARG A 200 9.77 12.22 23.29
C ARG A 200 9.46 13.21 22.16
N ARG A 201 8.38 12.99 21.42
CA ARG A 201 7.88 13.85 20.33
C ARG A 201 6.36 13.76 20.24
N GLU A 202 5.69 14.28 21.26
CA GLU A 202 4.26 14.09 21.41
C GLU A 202 3.45 14.62 20.22
N GLU A 203 3.81 15.80 19.71
CA GLU A 203 3.14 16.41 18.56
C GLU A 203 3.20 15.52 17.29
N GLU A 204 4.30 14.80 17.13
CA GLU A 204 4.57 13.96 15.95
C GLU A 204 4.01 12.53 16.09
N PHE A 205 4.10 11.96 17.29
CA PHE A 205 3.86 10.52 17.49
C PHE A 205 2.51 10.22 18.13
N ARG A 206 1.86 11.18 18.79
CA ARG A 206 0.56 10.93 19.46
C ARG A 206 -0.55 10.66 18.44
N HIS A 207 -0.52 11.38 17.33
CA HIS A 207 -1.61 11.38 16.37
C HIS A 207 -1.16 10.89 15.01
N PHE A 208 -2.04 10.14 14.37
CA PHE A 208 -1.83 9.64 13.04
C PHE A 208 -2.06 10.77 12.02
N THR A 209 -1.16 10.89 11.05
CA THR A 209 -1.25 11.91 10.00
C THR A 209 -1.55 11.31 8.63
N GLU A 210 -2.22 12.09 7.79
CA GLU A 210 -2.45 11.77 6.39
C GLU A 210 -1.79 12.83 5.51
N ASN A 211 -0.86 12.41 4.64
CA ASN A 211 -0.05 13.30 3.81
C ASN A 211 0.61 14.44 4.63
N GLY A 212 1.10 14.13 5.83
CA GLY A 212 1.74 15.09 6.73
C GLY A 212 0.79 16.03 7.48
N HIS A 213 -0.52 15.79 7.42
CA HIS A 213 -1.52 16.62 8.09
C HIS A 213 -2.38 15.83 9.09
N LEU A 214 -2.71 16.46 10.23
CA LEU A 214 -3.71 15.94 11.15
C LEU A 214 -5.10 16.03 10.50
N ARG A 215 -5.68 14.90 10.14
CA ARG A 215 -7.06 14.81 9.66
C ARG A 215 -8.00 14.59 10.84
N LYS A 216 -9.05 15.40 10.91
CA LYS A 216 -10.16 15.18 11.85
C LYS A 216 -11.19 14.28 11.20
N HIS A 217 -11.68 13.28 11.94
CA HIS A 217 -12.78 12.42 11.53
C HIS A 217 -13.99 12.69 12.41
N LEU A 218 -15.18 12.64 11.83
CA LEU A 218 -16.42 12.59 12.58
C LEU A 218 -16.60 11.16 13.12
N ASP A 219 -16.76 11.02 14.42
CA ASP A 219 -17.13 9.74 15.02
C ASP A 219 -18.62 9.43 14.78
N GLY A 220 -19.09 8.27 15.23
CA GLY A 220 -20.49 7.85 15.09
C GLY A 220 -21.51 8.77 15.80
N SER A 221 -21.05 9.69 16.65
CA SER A 221 -21.86 10.72 17.31
C SER A 221 -21.82 12.08 16.60
N GLY A 222 -21.05 12.20 15.51
CA GLY A 222 -20.82 13.46 14.79
C GLY A 222 -19.80 14.38 15.44
N ARG A 223 -19.03 13.91 16.44
CA ARG A 223 -17.97 14.68 17.07
C ARG A 223 -16.67 14.55 16.27
N GLU A 224 -15.97 15.67 16.08
CA GLU A 224 -14.62 15.66 15.50
C GLU A 224 -13.61 15.02 16.47
N THR A 225 -12.86 14.05 15.96
CA THR A 225 -11.77 13.36 16.66
C THR A 225 -10.52 13.34 15.79
N VAL A 226 -9.35 13.43 16.41
CA VAL A 226 -8.06 13.23 15.73
C VAL A 226 -7.61 11.80 16.01
N PRO A 227 -7.29 11.00 14.98
CA PRO A 227 -6.95 9.61 15.18
C PRO A 227 -5.61 9.52 15.92
N PHE A 228 -5.55 8.64 16.92
CA PHE A 228 -4.29 8.32 17.59
C PHE A 228 -3.43 7.42 16.70
N SER A 229 -2.11 7.57 16.82
CA SER A 229 -1.18 6.58 16.28
C SER A 229 -1.41 5.22 16.93
N GLN A 230 -1.22 4.16 16.17
CA GLN A 230 -1.55 2.80 16.60
C GLN A 230 -0.31 1.91 16.60
N VAL A 231 -0.16 1.08 17.63
CA VAL A 231 0.86 0.02 17.60
C VAL A 231 0.32 -1.13 16.78
N VAL A 232 1.01 -1.45 15.69
CA VAL A 232 0.58 -2.47 14.74
C VAL A 232 1.68 -3.51 14.51
N PRO A 233 1.33 -4.75 14.14
CA PRO A 233 2.31 -5.74 13.70
C PRO A 233 3.07 -5.24 12.48
N MET A 234 4.37 -5.51 12.44
CA MET A 234 5.18 -5.18 11.26
C MET A 234 4.94 -6.18 10.13
N PRO A 235 4.85 -5.72 8.87
CA PRO A 235 4.85 -6.60 7.70
C PRO A 235 6.05 -7.55 7.73
N ARG A 236 5.87 -8.79 7.25
CA ARG A 236 6.96 -9.77 7.14
C ARG A 236 7.02 -10.32 5.73
N LYS A 237 8.23 -10.63 5.26
CA LYS A 237 8.41 -11.46 4.07
C LYS A 237 7.99 -12.88 4.44
N HIS A 238 7.00 -13.40 3.74
CA HIS A 238 6.62 -14.81 3.80
C HIS A 238 7.54 -15.66 2.93
#